data_AF-A0A7Y8A0V3-F1
#
_entry.id   AF-A0A7Y8A0V3-F1
#
_cell.length_a   1.000
_cell.length_b   1.000
_cell.length_c   1.000
_cell.angle_alpha   90.00
_cell.angle_beta   90.00
_cell.angle_gamma   90.00
#
_symmetry.space_group_name_H-M   'P 1'
#
loop_
_entity.id
_entity.type
_entity.pdbx_description
1 polymer ?
#
loop_
_entity_poly.entity_id
_entity_poly.type
_entity_poly.pdbx_seq_one_letter_code
_entity_poly.pdbx_strand_id
1 'polypeptide(L)'
;MKTNGWKGDPVDVVKMPDGQLTSMDNTRIAAAREAGIDVNASVRGFDDPLTPAIQEARGWQNFDTWGEAITGRINKQSGGFSASNPYGLTEPPRISGGGK
;
A
#
# COMPACT_ATOMS: atom_id res chain seq x y z
N MET A 1 11.73 8.06 15.72
CA MET A 1 11.98 6.65 15.33
C MET A 1 13.45 6.46 14.90
N LYS A 2 14.44 6.82 15.73
CA LYS A 2 15.85 6.97 15.28
C LYS A 2 16.84 5.88 15.72
N THR A 3 16.38 4.80 16.37
CA THR A 3 17.34 3.89 17.08
C THR A 3 17.12 2.38 16.86
N ASN A 4 16.08 1.92 16.15
CA ASN A 4 15.77 0.47 16.05
C ASN A 4 15.31 -0.04 14.68
N GLY A 5 15.62 0.66 13.58
CA GLY A 5 15.14 0.26 12.25
C GLY A 5 13.60 0.25 12.15
N TRP A 6 13.07 -0.49 11.17
CA TRP A 6 11.62 -0.66 10.99
C TRP A 6 11.01 -1.45 12.16
N LYS A 7 10.29 -0.75 13.05
CA LYS A 7 9.53 -1.35 14.15
C LYS A 7 8.05 -1.39 13.79
N GLY A 8 7.66 -2.31 12.91
CA GLY A 8 6.27 -2.56 12.55
C GLY A 8 6.13 -3.81 11.70
N ASP A 9 4.89 -4.22 11.43
CA ASP A 9 4.63 -5.28 10.46
C ASP A 9 5.20 -4.89 9.09
N PRO A 10 5.71 -5.86 8.31
CA PRO A 10 6.16 -5.61 6.95
C PRO A 10 5.02 -4.96 6.14
N VAL A 11 5.38 -4.07 5.23
CA VAL A 11 4.40 -3.45 4.33
C VAL A 11 4.03 -4.40 3.21
N ASP A 12 2.74 -4.52 2.94
CA ASP A 12 2.27 -5.32 1.81
C ASP A 12 2.35 -4.49 0.52
N VAL A 13 3.03 -5.06 -0.48
CA VAL A 13 3.13 -4.50 -1.83
C VAL A 13 2.57 -5.50 -2.83
N VAL A 14 1.73 -5.02 -3.73
CA VAL A 14 1.08 -5.86 -4.74
C VAL A 14 1.77 -5.62 -6.07
N LYS A 15 2.21 -6.70 -6.73
CA LYS A 15 2.75 -6.67 -8.08
C LYS A 15 1.59 -6.59 -9.06
N MET A 16 1.47 -5.44 -9.70
CA MET A 16 0.43 -5.16 -10.69
C MET A 16 0.73 -5.85 -12.02
N PRO A 17 -0.28 -6.02 -12.91
CA PRO A 17 -0.11 -6.71 -14.20
C PRO A 17 0.86 -6.00 -15.15
N ASP A 18 1.06 -4.70 -14.97
CA ASP A 18 2.04 -3.89 -15.71
C ASP A 18 3.50 -4.13 -15.26
N GLY A 19 3.70 -4.99 -14.25
CA GLY A 19 5.01 -5.32 -13.68
C GLY A 19 5.47 -4.35 -12.59
N GLN A 20 4.70 -3.31 -12.28
CA GLN A 20 5.02 -2.36 -11.22
C GLN A 20 4.57 -2.87 -9.85
N LEU A 21 5.18 -2.34 -8.78
CA LEU A 21 4.82 -2.66 -7.41
C LEU A 21 4.02 -1.50 -6.82
N THR A 22 2.82 -1.81 -6.36
CA THR A 22 1.94 -0.84 -5.75
C THR A 22 1.79 -1.15 -4.28
N SER A 23 2.25 -0.22 -3.44
CA SER A 23 2.14 -0.37 -2.00
C SER A 23 0.75 0.02 -1.51
N MET A 24 0.28 -0.72 -0.52
CA MET A 24 -0.95 -0.39 0.20
C MET A 24 -0.72 0.60 1.35
N ASP A 25 0.50 0.66 1.85
CA ASP A 25 0.87 1.34 3.08
C ASP A 25 1.83 2.50 2.78
N ASN A 26 1.43 3.34 1.81
CA ASN A 26 2.24 4.43 1.28
C ASN A 26 2.71 5.44 2.34
N THR A 27 1.88 5.77 3.33
CA THR A 27 2.26 6.68 4.44
C THR A 27 3.41 6.11 5.28
N ARG A 28 3.39 4.79 5.48
CA ARG A 28 4.37 4.05 6.26
C ARG A 28 5.71 3.96 5.53
N ILE A 29 5.67 3.71 4.21
CA ILE A 29 6.86 3.76 3.34
C ILE A 29 7.43 5.18 3.26
N ALA A 30 6.58 6.20 3.10
CA ALA A 30 7.03 7.58 3.00
C ALA A 30 7.70 8.06 4.30
N ALA A 31 7.13 7.72 5.46
CA ALA A 31 7.73 8.02 6.76
C ALA A 31 9.07 7.30 6.97
N ALA A 32 9.21 6.06 6.53
CA ALA A 32 10.48 5.34 6.62
C ALA A 32 11.54 5.91 5.68
N ARG A 33 11.16 6.29 4.45
CA ARG A 33 12.05 6.97 3.50
C ARG A 33 12.56 8.30 4.05
N GLU A 34 11.67 9.09 4.67
CA GLU A 34 12.05 10.34 5.33
C GLU A 34 12.97 10.11 6.54
N ALA A 35 12.73 9.03 7.28
CA ALA A 35 13.56 8.64 8.42
C ALA A 35 14.87 7.93 8.02
N GLY A 36 15.08 7.60 6.74
CA GLY A 36 16.24 6.84 6.26
C GLY A 36 16.27 5.39 6.78
N ILE A 37 15.10 4.77 6.95
CA ILE A 37 14.94 3.42 7.49
C ILE A 37 14.62 2.45 6.37
N ASP A 38 15.36 1.34 6.30
CA ASP A 38 15.02 0.23 5.41
C ASP A 38 13.74 -0.47 5.87
N VAL A 39 12.78 -0.59 4.96
CA VAL A 39 11.48 -1.21 5.21
C VAL A 39 11.45 -2.60 4.61
N ASN A 40 11.03 -3.59 5.40
CA ASN A 40 10.71 -4.91 4.87
C ASN A 40 9.33 -4.90 4.19
N ALA A 41 9.30 -5.30 2.92
CA ALA A 41 8.09 -5.39 2.13
C ALA A 41 7.76 -6.84 1.79
N SER A 42 6.51 -7.24 1.99
CA SER A 42 5.96 -8.52 1.54
C SER A 42 5.37 -8.33 0.16
N VAL A 43 6.01 -8.94 -0.86
CA VAL A 43 5.52 -8.88 -2.24
C VAL A 43 4.43 -9.92 -2.44
N ARG A 44 3.27 -9.48 -2.94
CA ARG A 44 2.10 -10.29 -3.27
C ARG A 44 1.79 -10.15 -4.75
N GLY A 45 1.32 -11.22 -5.39
CA GLY A 45 0.82 -11.19 -6.76
C GLY A 45 -0.54 -10.48 -6.85
N PHE A 46 -0.86 -9.94 -8.02
CA PHE A 46 -2.19 -9.39 -8.29
C PHE A 46 -3.29 -10.44 -8.09
N ASP A 47 -3.10 -11.64 -8.64
CA ASP A 47 -4.03 -12.76 -8.58
C ASP A 47 -3.89 -13.60 -7.30
N ASP A 48 -3.04 -13.18 -6.35
CA ASP A 48 -2.89 -13.91 -5.09
C ASP A 48 -4.20 -13.81 -4.29
N PRO A 49 -4.74 -14.94 -3.79
CA PRO A 49 -5.96 -14.92 -3.00
C PRO A 49 -5.73 -14.28 -1.63
N LEU A 50 -6.74 -13.54 -1.17
CA LEU A 50 -6.76 -13.02 0.19
C LEU A 50 -7.19 -14.12 1.16
N THR A 51 -6.34 -14.41 2.14
CA THR A 51 -6.75 -15.32 3.23
C THR A 51 -7.84 -14.66 4.09
N PRO A 52 -8.78 -15.42 4.67
CA PRO A 52 -9.84 -14.87 5.51
C PRO A 52 -9.33 -13.98 6.65
N ALA A 53 -8.20 -14.33 7.26
CA ALA A 53 -7.55 -13.53 8.31
C ALA A 53 -7.16 -12.12 7.83
N ILE A 54 -6.70 -11.98 6.58
CA ILE A 54 -6.34 -10.68 5.98
C ILE A 54 -7.59 -9.92 5.60
N GLN A 55 -8.60 -10.60 5.05
CA GLN A 55 -9.89 -9.98 4.76
C GLN A 55 -10.51 -9.37 6.01
N GLU A 56 -10.46 -10.07 7.14
CA GLU A 56 -10.94 -9.54 8.42
C GLU A 56 -10.06 -8.41 8.94
N ALA A 57 -8.73 -8.60 8.98
CA ALA A 57 -7.80 -7.61 9.52
C ALA A 57 -7.80 -6.27 8.74
N ARG A 58 -8.07 -6.30 7.43
CA ARG A 58 -8.08 -5.12 6.55
C ARG A 58 -9.49 -4.64 6.20
N GLY A 59 -10.55 -5.36 6.59
CA GLY A 59 -11.93 -5.06 6.21
C GLY A 59 -12.23 -5.28 4.72
N TRP A 60 -11.62 -6.30 4.13
CA TRP A 60 -11.64 -6.64 2.69
C TRP A 60 -12.49 -7.87 2.38
N GLN A 61 -13.54 -8.09 3.16
CA GLN A 61 -14.45 -9.22 3.00
C GLN A 61 -15.18 -9.25 1.64
N ASN A 62 -15.13 -8.14 0.89
CA ASN A 62 -15.73 -8.00 -0.45
C ASN A 62 -14.70 -8.19 -1.60
N PHE A 63 -13.46 -8.59 -1.29
CA PHE A 63 -12.41 -8.78 -2.29
C PHE A 63 -11.82 -10.19 -2.16
N ASP A 64 -11.65 -10.87 -3.30
CA ASP A 64 -11.14 -12.24 -3.32
C ASP A 64 -9.62 -12.26 -3.48
N THR A 65 -9.05 -11.25 -4.15
CA THR A 65 -7.60 -11.15 -4.43
C THR A 65 -6.97 -9.85 -3.97
N TRP A 66 -5.64 -9.85 -3.80
CA TRP A 66 -4.87 -8.64 -3.49
C TRP A 66 -5.02 -7.57 -4.58
N GLY A 67 -5.10 -7.98 -5.85
CA GLY A 67 -5.30 -7.11 -7.00
C GLY A 67 -6.64 -6.39 -7.00
N GLU A 68 -7.71 -7.08 -6.64
CA GLU A 68 -9.03 -6.46 -6.49
C GLU A 68 -9.07 -5.47 -5.33
N ALA A 69 -8.50 -5.84 -4.18
CA ALA A 69 -8.48 -4.97 -3.02
C ALA A 69 -7.68 -3.68 -3.25
N ILE A 70 -6.52 -3.77 -3.94
CA ILE A 70 -5.72 -2.58 -4.23
C ILE A 70 -6.37 -1.70 -5.31
N THR A 71 -6.95 -2.31 -6.35
CA THR A 71 -7.73 -1.60 -7.37
C THR A 71 -8.93 -0.90 -6.73
N GLY A 72 -9.65 -1.57 -5.83
CA GLY A 72 -10.74 -1.00 -5.06
C GLY A 72 -10.32 0.21 -4.23
N ARG A 73 -9.12 0.17 -3.62
CA ARG A 73 -8.56 1.33 -2.91
C ARG A 73 -8.20 2.48 -3.83
N ILE A 74 -7.54 2.21 -4.95
CA ILE A 74 -7.16 3.23 -5.95
C ILE A 74 -8.42 3.94 -6.45
N ASN A 75 -9.46 3.17 -6.78
CA ASN A 75 -10.74 3.71 -7.24
C ASN A 75 -11.50 4.51 -6.17
N LYS A 76 -11.29 4.20 -4.89
CA LYS A 76 -11.89 4.95 -3.78
C LYS A 76 -11.15 6.26 -3.47
N GLN A 77 -9.96 6.50 -4.04
CA GLN A 77 -9.26 7.77 -3.85
C GLN A 77 -9.94 8.89 -4.64
N SER A 78 -10.31 9.95 -3.94
CA SER A 78 -10.99 11.11 -4.51
C SER A 78 -10.07 11.96 -5.39
N GLY A 79 -10.66 12.80 -6.24
CA GLY A 79 -9.91 13.79 -7.04
C GLY A 79 -9.38 13.28 -8.39
N GLY A 80 -9.94 12.20 -8.94
CA GLY A 80 -9.52 11.66 -10.25
C GLY A 80 -8.18 10.93 -10.20
N PHE A 81 -7.73 10.53 -9.00
CA PHE A 81 -6.48 9.82 -8.80
C PHE A 81 -6.43 8.54 -9.62
N SER A 82 -7.48 7.72 -9.59
CA SER A 82 -7.57 6.48 -10.38
C SER A 82 -7.54 6.72 -11.89
N ALA A 83 -8.07 7.84 -12.37
CA ALA A 83 -8.07 8.20 -13.80
C ALA A 83 -6.67 8.61 -14.29
N SER A 84 -5.87 9.23 -13.43
CA SER A 84 -4.49 9.61 -13.75
C SER A 84 -3.47 8.51 -13.42
N ASN A 85 -3.83 7.59 -12.51
CA ASN A 85 -2.93 6.60 -11.91
C ASN A 85 -3.66 5.26 -11.72
N PRO A 86 -4.00 4.56 -12.81
CA PRO A 86 -4.81 3.33 -12.77
C PRO A 86 -4.14 2.19 -11.98
N TYR A 87 -2.81 2.20 -11.88
CA TYR A 87 -2.03 1.19 -11.15
C TYR A 87 -1.34 1.75 -9.90
N GLY A 88 -1.73 2.94 -9.46
CA GLY A 88 -1.04 3.65 -8.38
C GLY A 88 0.01 4.63 -8.90
N LEU A 89 0.71 5.28 -7.98
CA LEU A 89 1.53 6.46 -8.25
C LEU A 89 2.95 6.20 -7.73
N THR A 90 3.96 6.46 -8.57
CA THR A 90 5.37 6.29 -8.22
C THR A 90 5.89 7.37 -7.27
N GLU A 91 5.22 8.51 -7.21
CA GLU A 91 5.53 9.56 -6.24
C GLU A 91 4.91 9.24 -4.88
N PRO A 92 5.64 9.53 -3.78
CA PRO A 92 5.10 9.37 -2.45
C PRO A 92 3.83 10.22 -2.30
N PRO A 93 2.81 9.73 -1.57
CA PRO A 93 1.60 10.51 -1.33
C PRO A 93 1.98 11.79 -0.60
N ARG A 94 1.24 12.88 -0.87
CA ARG A 94 1.34 14.09 -0.05
C ARG A 94 1.01 13.72 1.39
N ILE A 95 2.02 13.74 2.26
CA ILE A 95 1.80 13.56 3.70
C ILE A 95 1.19 14.86 4.22
N SER A 96 -0.13 14.93 4.33
CA SER A 96 -0.81 15.97 5.09
C SER A 96 -1.11 15.44 6.50
N GLY A 97 -0.07 15.39 7.34
CA GLY A 97 -0.21 15.26 8.78
C GLY A 97 -0.13 16.66 9.39
N GLY A 98 -1.15 17.02 10.18
CA GLY A 98 -1.29 18.35 10.79
C GLY A 98 -0.02 18.79 11.50
N GLY A 99 0.50 19.94 11.09
CA GLY A 99 1.47 20.66 11.89
C GLY A 99 0.82 21.12 13.19
N LYS A 100 1.43 20.70 14.29
CA LYS A 100 1.20 21.03 15.70
C LYS A 100 0.23 20.13 16.46
#